data_AF-A0A953YNN3-F1
#
_entry.id   AF-A0A953YNN3-F1
#
_cell.length_a   1.000
_cell.length_b   1.000
_cell.length_c   1.000
_cell.angle_alpha   90.00
_cell.angle_beta   90.00
_cell.angle_gamma   90.00
#
_symmetry.space_group_name_H-M   'P 1'
#
loop_
_entity.id
_entity.type
_entity.pdbx_description
1 polymer ?
#
loop_
_entity_poly.entity_id
_entity_poly.type
_entity_poly.pdbx_seq_one_letter_code
_entity_poly.pdbx_strand_id
1 'polypeptide(L)' 'YEDPEVLAANPFFGELLDTFTNAVARPSRITGDRYNEVSSAFFSAVHSVLSGEAQAAQALEDLEADLNRMSRGGRW' A
#
# COMPACT_ATOMS: atom_id res chain seq x y z
N TYR A 1 -14.18 14.68 13.27
CA TYR A 1 -15.08 13.67 12.65
C TYR A 1 -16.20 13.23 13.59
N GLU A 2 -16.30 13.76 14.80
CA GLU A 2 -17.41 13.48 15.75
C GLU A 2 -18.25 14.73 16.06
N ASP A 3 -17.87 15.87 15.48
CA ASP A 3 -18.59 17.12 15.66
C ASP A 3 -20.01 17.01 15.08
N PRO A 4 -21.07 17.18 15.88
CA PRO A 4 -22.44 16.98 15.43
C PRO A 4 -22.88 17.94 14.31
N GLU A 5 -22.36 19.17 14.28
CA GLU A 5 -22.69 20.15 13.23
C GLU A 5 -22.02 19.77 11.91
N VAL A 6 -20.78 19.27 11.97
CA VAL A 6 -20.06 18.77 10.81
C VAL A 6 -20.68 17.49 10.26
N LEU A 7 -21.09 16.56 11.12
CA LEU A 7 -21.76 15.32 10.73
C LEU A 7 -23.16 15.54 10.18
N ALA A 8 -23.90 16.52 10.71
CA ALA A 8 -25.19 16.91 10.15
C ALA A 8 -25.03 17.47 8.72
N ALA A 9 -23.99 18.27 8.47
CA ALA A 9 -23.69 18.81 7.15
C ALA A 9 -23.08 17.77 6.18
N ASN A 10 -22.28 16.82 6.70
CA ASN A 10 -21.56 15.81 5.93
C ASN A 10 -21.61 14.43 6.61
N PRO A 11 -22.74 13.69 6.54
CA PRO A 11 -22.91 12.45 7.30
C PRO A 11 -21.84 11.38 7.07
N PHE A 12 -21.29 11.30 5.86
CA PHE A 12 -20.25 10.32 5.52
C PHE A 12 -18.92 10.53 6.28
N PHE A 13 -18.68 11.70 6.86
CA PHE A 13 -17.48 11.95 7.68
C PHE A 13 -17.43 11.05 8.93
N GLY A 14 -18.57 10.57 9.41
CA GLY A 14 -18.61 9.60 10.51
C GLY A 14 -17.93 8.27 10.11
N GLU A 15 -18.07 7.84 8.86
CA GLU A 15 -17.46 6.61 8.33
C GLU A 15 -15.95 6.77 8.09
N LEU A 16 -15.48 8.00 7.87
CA LEU A 16 -14.06 8.27 7.61
C LEU A 16 -13.18 8.19 8.85
N LEU A 17 -13.74 8.37 10.06
CA LEU A 17 -12.94 8.39 11.28
C LEU A 17 -12.15 7.09 11.45
N ASP A 18 -12.85 5.95 11.40
CA ASP A 18 -12.22 4.63 11.52
C ASP A 18 -11.24 4.35 10.37
N THR A 19 -11.58 4.79 9.16
CA THR A 19 -10.70 4.70 7.98
C THR A 19 -9.39 5.45 8.21
N PHE A 20 -9.43 6.67 8.76
CA PHE A 20 -8.22 7.47 9.00
C PHE A 20 -7.42 6.99 10.21
N THR A 21 -8.07 6.48 11.25
CA THR A 21 -7.38 5.92 12.43
C THR A 21 -6.56 4.68 12.06
N ASN A 22 -7.02 3.89 11.08
CA ASN A 22 -6.36 2.67 10.62
C ASN A 22 -5.57 2.84 9.31
N ALA A 23 -5.43 4.07 8.81
CA ALA A 23 -4.75 4.32 7.55
C ALA A 23 -3.25 4.03 7.64
N VAL A 24 -2.73 3.31 6.64
CA VAL A 24 -1.29 3.08 6.48
C VAL A 24 -0.73 4.08 5.47
N ALA A 25 0.35 4.77 5.86
CA ALA A 25 1.04 5.67 4.94
C ALA A 25 1.69 4.88 3.79
N ARG A 26 1.58 5.43 2.57
CA ARG A 26 2.32 4.91 1.42
C ARG A 26 3.83 4.99 1.70
N PRO A 27 4.65 4.02 1.24
CA PRO A 27 6.08 4.00 1.54
C PRO A 27 6.90 5.05 0.77
N SER A 28 6.28 6.09 0.18
CA SER A 28 6.96 7.10 -0.63
C SER A 28 8.06 7.84 0.13
N ARG A 29 7.88 8.07 1.43
CA ARG A 29 8.90 8.70 2.28
C ARG A 29 10.16 7.85 2.40
N ILE A 30 10.02 6.53 2.56
CA ILE A 30 11.16 5.65 2.78
C ILE A 30 11.84 5.26 1.47
N THR A 31 11.06 4.99 0.41
CA THR A 31 11.60 4.56 -0.89
C THR A 31 12.12 5.70 -1.76
N GLY A 32 11.77 6.95 -1.43
CA GLY A 32 12.20 8.14 -2.16
C GLY A 32 11.92 8.05 -3.66
N ASP A 33 12.94 8.36 -4.46
CA ASP A 33 12.89 8.34 -5.94
C ASP A 33 12.49 6.97 -6.52
N ARG A 34 12.71 5.88 -5.76
CA ARG A 34 12.35 4.51 -6.17
C ARG A 34 10.89 4.16 -5.89
N TYR A 35 10.07 5.06 -5.35
CA TYR A 35 8.68 4.76 -5.01
C TYR A 35 7.88 4.20 -6.19
N ASN A 36 8.10 4.75 -7.39
CA ASN A 36 7.41 4.27 -8.60
C ASN A 36 7.82 2.84 -8.96
N GLU A 37 9.09 2.47 -8.81
CA GLU A 37 9.58 1.11 -9.04
C GLU A 37 8.95 0.13 -8.03
N VAL A 38 8.94 0.50 -6.74
CA VAL A 38 8.34 -0.30 -5.66
C VAL A 38 6.84 -0.50 -5.89
N SER A 39 6.12 0.58 -6.23
CA SER A 39 4.69 0.50 -6.52
C SER A 39 4.40 -0.34 -7.76
N SER A 40 5.29 -0.30 -8.75
CA SER A 40 5.16 -1.08 -9.98
C SER A 40 5.35 -2.58 -9.72
N ALA A 41 6.38 -2.94 -8.97
CA ALA A 41 6.65 -4.31 -8.56
C ALA A 41 5.49 -4.88 -7.73
N PHE A 42 5.00 -4.10 -6.74
CA PHE A 42 3.87 -4.51 -5.91
C PHE A 42 2.60 -4.76 -6.76
N PHE A 43 2.19 -3.82 -7.63
CA PHE A 43 0.97 -4.04 -8.42
C PHE A 43 1.11 -5.23 -9.37
N SER A 44 2.30 -5.43 -9.95
CA SER A 44 2.54 -6.52 -10.90
C SER A 44 2.44 -7.88 -10.21
N ALA A 45 3.02 -8.01 -9.00
CA ALA A 45 2.91 -9.22 -8.19
C ALA A 45 1.46 -9.49 -7.74
N VAL A 46 0.72 -8.45 -7.33
CA VAL A 46 -0.70 -8.60 -6.98
C VAL A 46 -1.51 -9.01 -8.22
N HIS A 47 -1.23 -8.42 -9.39
CA HIS A 47 -1.92 -8.75 -10.62
C HIS A 47 -1.72 -10.21 -11.00
N SER A 48 -0.48 -10.72 -10.99
CA SER A 48 -0.20 -12.12 -11.37
C SER A 48 -0.88 -13.14 -10.45
N VAL A 49 -1.02 -12.81 -9.17
CA VAL A 49 -1.78 -13.65 -8.22
C VAL A 49 -3.27 -13.61 -8.53
N LEU A 50 -3.83 -12.42 -8.72
CA LEU A 50 -5.27 -12.25 -8.97
C LEU A 50 -5.71 -12.74 -10.36
N SER A 51 -4.81 -12.73 -11.35
CA SER A 51 -5.06 -13.28 -12.69
C SER A 51 -4.85 -14.80 -12.76
N GLY A 52 -4.29 -15.43 -11.71
CA GLY A 52 -4.02 -16.86 -11.66
C GLY A 52 -2.74 -17.28 -12.39
N GLU A 53 -1.89 -16.34 -12.76
CA GLU A 53 -0.59 -16.59 -13.40
C GLU A 53 0.45 -17.11 -12.40
N ALA A 54 0.33 -16.76 -11.13
CA ALA A 54 1.25 -17.18 -10.07
C ALA A 54 0.52 -17.56 -8.77
N GLN A 55 1.11 -18.48 -8.02
CA GLN A 55 0.68 -18.74 -6.64
C GLN A 55 1.12 -17.59 -5.72
N ALA A 56 0.25 -17.21 -4.79
CA ALA A 56 0.49 -16.09 -3.88
C ALA A 56 1.82 -16.20 -3.12
N ALA A 57 2.14 -17.38 -2.59
CA ALA A 57 3.38 -17.59 -1.82
C ALA A 57 4.64 -17.30 -2.68
N GLN A 58 4.70 -17.85 -3.88
CA GLN A 58 5.84 -17.64 -4.79
C GLN A 58 5.93 -16.19 -5.25
N ALA A 59 4.82 -15.59 -5.65
CA ALA A 59 4.80 -14.20 -6.14
C ALA A 59 5.26 -13.20 -5.08
N LEU A 60 4.93 -13.46 -3.80
CA LEU A 60 5.35 -12.63 -2.68
C LEU A 60 6.83 -12.84 -2.31
N GLU A 61 7.35 -14.07 -2.42
CA GLU A 61 8.79 -14.36 -2.25
C GLU A 61 9.63 -13.65 -3.33
N ASP A 62 9.19 -13.72 -4.58
CA ASP A 62 9.85 -13.05 -5.71
C ASP A 62 9.81 -11.52 -5.52
N LEU A 63 8.67 -10.98 -5.08
CA LEU A 63 8.53 -9.56 -4.76
C LEU A 63 9.48 -9.14 -3.62
N GLU A 64 9.61 -9.94 -2.56
CA GLU A 64 10.55 -9.66 -1.47
C GLU A 64 12.00 -9.60 -1.99
N ALA A 65 12.41 -10.55 -2.82
CA ALA A 65 13.74 -10.56 -3.42
C ALA A 65 14.01 -9.28 -4.25
N ASP A 66 13.02 -8.83 -5.02
CA ASP A 66 13.15 -7.63 -5.83
C ASP A 66 13.18 -6.34 -5.00
N LEU A 67 12.32 -6.22 -3.97
CA LEU A 67 12.36 -5.09 -3.05
C LEU A 67 13.68 -5.03 -2.28
N ASN A 68 14.24 -6.17 -1.89
CA ASN A 68 15.57 -6.24 -1.27
C ASN A 68 16.67 -5.79 -2.23
N ARG A 69 16.57 -6.13 -3.52
CA ARG A 69 17.51 -5.66 -4.54
C ARG A 69 17.44 -4.15 -4.73
N MET A 70 16.22 -3.59 -4.83
CA MET A 70 15.99 -2.15 -4.97
C MET A 70 16.52 -1.36 -3.78
N SER A 71 16.32 -1.90 -2.59
CA SER A 71 16.76 -1.31 -1.32
C SER A 71 18.20 -1.67 -0.93
N ARG A 72 19.04 -2.23 -1.82
CA ARG A 72 20.43 -2.61 -1.46
C ARG A 72 20.51 -3.45 -0.16
N GLY A 73 19.57 -4.39 0.01
CA GLY A 73 19.42 -5.23 1.20
C GLY A 73 18.76 -4.54 2.39
N GLY A 74 17.67 -3.77 2.15
CA GLY A 74 16.88 -3.10 3.20
C GLY A 74 17.30 -1.66 3.54
N ARG A 75 18.30 -1.12 2.83
CA ARG A 75 18.75 0.28 2.89
C ARG A 75 18.16 1.09 1.73
N TRP A 76 16.94 1.58 1.92
CA TRP A 76 16.26 2.49 1.00
C TRP A 76 17.01 3.82 0.83
#